data_AF-A0A6P8NW45-F1
#
_entry.id   AF-A0A6P8NW45-F1
#
_cell.length_a   1.000
_cell.length_b   1.000
_cell.length_c   1.000
_cell.angle_alpha   90.00
_cell.angle_beta   90.00
_cell.angle_gamma   90.00
#
_symmetry.space_group_name_H-M   'P 1'
#
loop_
_entity.id
_entity.type
_entity.pdbx_description
1 polymer ?
#
loop_
_entity_poly.entity_id
_entity_poly.type
_entity_poly.pdbx_seq_one_letter_code
_entity_poly.pdbx_strand_id
1 'polypeptide(L)'
;MPYKMRPVLEIDGTPVAQSNAVARYLAKKYDLMGRNEWDAMICDVLVDTLGDLKQAALENFEYMFGASALDKYPALRALKKRIHRIPAISDWLIRRPYTNS
;
A
#
# COMPACT_ATOMS: atom_id res chain seq x y z
N MET A 1 -20.44 -7.57 7.59
CA MET A 1 -19.39 -7.21 6.60
C MET A 1 -19.90 -6.07 5.73
N PRO A 2 -19.27 -4.88 5.79
CA PRO A 2 -19.65 -3.74 4.94
C PRO A 2 -19.47 -4.07 3.46
N TYR A 3 -20.49 -3.78 2.65
CA TYR A 3 -20.49 -3.90 1.18
C TYR A 3 -20.12 -5.30 0.61
N LYS A 4 -20.07 -6.35 1.43
CA LYS A 4 -19.62 -7.71 1.05
C LYS A 4 -18.22 -7.75 0.40
N MET A 5 -17.39 -6.73 0.64
CA MET A 5 -16.03 -6.63 0.10
C MET A 5 -14.99 -6.88 1.20
N ARG A 6 -13.78 -7.26 0.78
CA ARG A 6 -12.58 -7.33 1.62
C ARG A 6 -11.51 -6.41 1.02
N PRO A 7 -10.56 -5.89 1.82
CA PRO A 7 -10.38 -6.11 3.27
C PRO A 7 -11.37 -5.32 4.14
N VAL A 8 -11.55 -5.77 5.39
CA VAL A 8 -12.34 -5.10 6.43
C VAL A 8 -11.48 -5.01 7.70
N LEU A 9 -11.41 -3.83 8.31
CA LEU A 9 -10.84 -3.61 9.63
C LEU A 9 -11.98 -3.34 10.63
N GLU A 10 -11.91 -3.94 11.80
CA GLU A 10 -12.86 -3.71 12.89
C GLU A 10 -12.22 -2.79 13.93
N ILE A 11 -12.87 -1.66 14.23
CA ILE A 11 -12.42 -0.66 15.21
C ILE A 11 -13.54 -0.53 16.25
N ASP A 12 -13.27 -0.94 17.49
CA ASP A 12 -14.24 -0.89 18.60
C ASP A 12 -15.60 -1.51 18.26
N GLY A 13 -15.59 -2.69 17.61
CA GLY A 13 -16.80 -3.38 17.17
C GLY A 13 -17.44 -2.83 15.89
N THR A 14 -16.89 -1.75 15.33
CA THR A 14 -17.40 -1.13 14.10
C THR A 14 -16.59 -1.59 12.88
N PRO A 15 -17.19 -2.30 11.92
CA PRO A 15 -16.47 -2.77 10.74
C PRO A 15 -16.36 -1.68 9.65
N VAL A 16 -15.17 -1.48 9.12
CA VAL A 16 -14.84 -0.51 8.06
C VAL A 16 -14.18 -1.23 6.87
N ALA A 17 -14.72 -1.05 5.67
CA ALA A 17 -14.14 -1.53 4.42
C ALA A 17 -13.38 -0.39 3.70
N GLN A 18 -12.82 -0.68 2.52
CA GLN A 18 -11.93 0.19 1.72
C GLN A 18 -10.49 0.24 2.24
N SER A 19 -9.60 -0.48 1.55
CA SER A 19 -8.19 -0.64 1.95
C SER A 19 -7.45 0.70 2.09
N ASN A 20 -7.66 1.65 1.16
CA ASN A 20 -6.95 2.93 1.18
C ASN A 20 -7.44 3.84 2.31
N ALA A 21 -8.75 3.82 2.59
CA ALA A 21 -9.31 4.57 3.72
C ALA A 21 -8.79 4.05 5.06
N VAL A 22 -8.76 2.72 5.22
CA VAL A 22 -8.19 2.06 6.40
C VAL A 22 -6.69 2.37 6.54
N ALA A 23 -5.92 2.28 5.45
CA ALA A 23 -4.50 2.59 5.46
C ALA A 23 -4.23 4.05 5.87
N ARG A 24 -5.01 5.00 5.34
CA ARG A 24 -4.91 6.43 5.71
C ARG A 24 -5.25 6.67 7.18
N TYR A 25 -6.28 6.01 7.71
CA TYR A 25 -6.62 6.10 9.13
C TYR A 25 -5.47 5.60 10.02
N LEU A 26 -4.89 4.44 9.70
CA LEU A 26 -3.75 3.90 10.45
C LEU A 26 -2.49 4.77 10.29
N ALA A 27 -2.25 5.30 9.11
CA ALA A 27 -1.12 6.20 8.86
C ALA A 27 -1.22 7.46 9.74
N LYS A 28 -2.42 8.06 9.85
CA LYS A 28 -2.66 9.18 10.78
C LYS A 28 -2.44 8.77 12.24
N LYS A 29 -2.95 7.61 12.65
CA LYS A 29 -2.86 7.10 14.03
C LYS A 29 -1.42 6.86 14.49
N TYR A 30 -0.52 6.48 13.57
CA TYR A 30 0.86 6.13 13.87
C TYR A 30 1.89 7.13 13.31
N ASP A 31 1.47 8.36 13.01
CA ASP A 31 2.35 9.44 12.53
C ASP A 31 3.17 9.07 11.27
N LEU A 32 2.52 8.38 10.33
CA LEU A 32 3.07 7.99 9.03
C LEU A 32 2.54 8.84 7.87
N MET A 33 1.77 9.89 8.17
CA MET A 33 1.32 10.87 7.16
C MET A 33 2.36 11.97 6.96
N GLY A 34 2.13 12.80 5.94
CA GLY A 34 2.91 14.00 5.70
C GLY A 34 2.96 14.93 6.92
N ARG A 35 4.04 15.69 7.04
CA ARG A 35 4.32 16.58 8.18
C ARG A 35 3.32 17.73 8.33
N ASN A 36 2.56 18.01 7.27
CA ASN A 36 1.52 19.03 7.20
C ASN A 36 0.45 18.59 6.18
N GLU A 37 -0.60 19.39 6.03
CA GLU A 37 -1.72 19.09 5.12
C GLU A 37 -1.28 18.95 3.66
N TRP A 38 -0.31 19.76 3.22
CA TRP A 38 0.22 19.69 1.86
C TRP A 38 0.97 18.38 1.62
N ASP A 39 1.90 18.02 2.51
CA ASP A 39 2.64 16.75 2.43
C ASP A 39 1.69 15.56 2.50
N ALA A 40 0.64 15.64 3.32
CA ALA A 40 -0.39 14.60 3.43
C ALA A 40 -1.19 14.45 2.12
N MET A 41 -1.54 15.57 1.47
CA MET A 41 -2.18 15.56 0.16
C MET A 41 -1.27 14.93 -0.90
N ILE A 42 0.05 15.20 -0.86
CA ILE A 42 0.99 14.54 -1.78
C ILE A 42 1.03 13.02 -1.54
N CYS A 43 0.95 12.55 -0.29
CA CYS A 43 0.81 11.12 -0.02
C CYS A 43 -0.46 10.53 -0.66
N ASP A 44 -1.60 11.23 -0.56
CA ASP A 44 -2.85 10.80 -1.17
C ASP A 44 -2.76 10.75 -2.70
N VAL A 45 -2.22 11.79 -3.34
CA VAL A 45 -2.01 11.83 -4.80
C VAL A 45 -1.18 10.63 -5.26
N LEU A 46 -0.10 10.29 -4.56
CA LEU A 46 0.76 9.16 -4.91
C LEU A 46 0.04 7.81 -4.77
N VAL A 47 -0.75 7.63 -3.71
CA VAL A 47 -1.51 6.38 -3.47
C VAL A 47 -2.61 6.22 -4.52
N ASP A 48 -3.33 7.28 -4.84
CA ASP A 48 -4.43 7.24 -5.80
C ASP A 48 -3.90 7.04 -7.23
N THR A 49 -2.79 7.69 -7.60
CA THR A 49 -2.11 7.45 -8.89
C THR A 49 -1.69 5.99 -9.06
N LEU A 50 -1.20 5.34 -7.99
CA LEU A 50 -0.89 3.91 -8.03
C LEU A 50 -2.14 3.03 -8.15
N GLY A 51 -3.27 3.47 -7.56
CA GLY A 51 -4.57 2.83 -7.72
C GLY A 51 -5.07 2.87 -9.15
N ASP A 52 -5.03 4.05 -9.77
CA ASP A 52 -5.41 4.26 -11.17
C ASP A 52 -4.52 3.46 -12.12
N LEU A 53 -3.20 3.49 -11.86
CA LEU A 53 -2.23 2.70 -12.61
C LEU A 53 -2.54 1.20 -12.52
N LYS A 54 -2.87 0.69 -11.33
CA LYS A 54 -3.26 -0.71 -11.13
C LYS A 54 -4.54 -1.06 -11.87
N GLN A 55 -5.50 -0.14 -11.93
CA GLN A 55 -6.75 -0.35 -12.67
C GLN A 55 -6.53 -0.36 -14.18
N ALA A 56 -5.71 0.57 -14.70
CA ALA A 56 -5.32 0.60 -16.11
C ALA A 56 -4.47 -0.61 -16.51
N ALA A 57 -3.68 -1.15 -15.59
CA ALA A 57 -2.82 -2.31 -15.81
C ALA A 57 -3.56 -3.63 -16.04
N LEU A 58 -4.89 -3.68 -15.84
CA LEU A 58 -5.70 -4.85 -16.21
C LEU A 58 -5.54 -5.23 -17.69
N GLU A 59 -5.19 -4.27 -18.55
CA GLU A 59 -4.94 -4.51 -19.98
C GLU A 59 -3.51 -4.98 -20.29
N ASN A 60 -2.55 -4.76 -19.38
CA ASN A 60 -1.11 -5.06 -19.58
C ASN A 60 -0.49 -5.76 -18.35
N PHE A 61 -1.22 -6.73 -17.81
CA PHE A 61 -0.99 -7.35 -16.51
C PHE A 61 0.43 -7.92 -16.32
N GLU A 62 0.94 -8.65 -17.32
CA GLU A 62 2.27 -9.28 -17.25
C GLU A 62 3.42 -8.26 -17.22
N TYR A 63 3.26 -7.13 -17.93
CA TYR A 63 4.29 -6.09 -18.01
C TYR A 63 4.43 -5.30 -16.70
N MET A 64 3.33 -5.12 -15.96
CA MET A 64 3.31 -4.23 -14.80
C MET A 64 3.45 -4.93 -13.44
N PHE A 65 3.07 -6.21 -13.34
CA PHE A 65 3.12 -6.97 -12.08
C PHE A 65 4.18 -8.08 -12.05
N GLY A 66 4.94 -8.27 -13.13
CA GLY A 66 6.04 -9.24 -13.18
C GLY A 66 7.22 -8.87 -12.25
N ALA A 67 8.06 -9.85 -11.94
CA ALA A 67 9.24 -9.68 -11.08
C ALA A 67 10.22 -8.59 -11.57
N SER A 68 10.18 -8.26 -12.87
CA SER A 68 10.99 -7.26 -13.54
C SER A 68 10.33 -5.88 -13.67
N ALA A 69 9.11 -5.67 -13.16
CA ALA A 69 8.35 -4.43 -13.35
C ALA A 69 9.09 -3.14 -12.91
N LEU A 70 9.99 -3.26 -11.93
CA LEU A 70 10.78 -2.15 -11.42
C LEU A 70 12.18 -2.04 -12.04
N ASP A 71 12.57 -2.92 -12.97
CA ASP A 71 13.95 -2.96 -13.50
C ASP A 71 14.35 -1.66 -14.18
N LYS A 72 13.41 -1.00 -14.88
CA LYS A 72 13.62 0.30 -15.53
C LYS A 72 13.56 1.49 -14.56
N TYR A 73 13.19 1.27 -13.30
CA TYR A 73 12.91 2.33 -12.32
C TYR A 73 13.80 2.20 -11.08
N PRO A 74 15.11 2.54 -11.16
CA PRO A 74 16.07 2.32 -10.08
C PRO A 74 15.70 3.05 -8.78
N ALA A 75 15.09 4.24 -8.88
CA ALA A 75 14.63 4.99 -7.72
C ALA A 75 13.51 4.26 -6.95
N LEU A 76 12.54 3.68 -7.66
CA LEU A 76 11.47 2.88 -7.05
C LEU A 76 12.01 1.59 -6.43
N ARG A 77 13.01 0.95 -7.06
CA ARG A 77 13.71 -0.20 -6.46
C ARG A 77 14.42 0.18 -5.18
N ALA A 78 15.11 1.32 -5.16
CA ALA A 78 15.80 1.81 -3.98
C ALA A 78 14.80 2.13 -2.85
N LEU A 79 13.66 2.76 -3.17
CA LEU A 79 12.58 3.04 -2.22
C LEU A 79 12.02 1.75 -1.62
N LYS A 80 11.68 0.75 -2.45
CA LYS A 80 11.22 -0.57 -1.99
C LYS A 80 12.22 -1.22 -1.04
N LYS A 81 13.52 -1.24 -1.41
CA LYS A 81 14.60 -1.76 -0.57
C LYS A 81 14.70 -1.02 0.77
N ARG A 82 14.54 0.31 0.77
CA ARG A 82 14.57 1.13 1.99
C ARG A 82 13.40 0.81 2.92
N ILE A 83 12.18 0.68 2.38
CA ILE A 83 10.98 0.30 3.16
C ILE A 83 11.16 -1.08 3.77
N HIS A 84 11.66 -2.05 3.01
CA HIS A 84 11.88 -3.42 3.50
C HIS A 84 12.93 -3.52 4.62
N ARG A 85 13.79 -2.50 4.79
CA ARG A 85 14.80 -2.44 5.87
C ARG A 85 14.27 -1.84 7.17
N ILE A 86 13.06 -1.29 7.20
CA ILE A 86 12.44 -0.81 8.43
C ILE A 86 12.25 -2.02 9.36
N PRO A 87 12.77 -2.03 10.60
CA PRO A 87 12.79 -3.23 11.45
C PRO A 87 11.43 -3.91 11.58
N ALA A 88 10.38 -3.14 11.92
CA ALA A 88 9.03 -3.68 12.07
C ALA A 88 8.46 -4.30 10.76
N ILE A 89 8.83 -3.74 9.60
CA ILE A 89 8.40 -4.26 8.29
C ILE A 89 9.21 -5.51 7.94
N SER A 90 10.53 -5.49 8.16
CA SER A 90 11.42 -6.64 7.96
C SER A 90 10.93 -7.84 8.78
N ASP A 91 10.63 -7.62 10.06
CA ASP A 91 10.15 -8.66 10.98
C ASP A 91 8.78 -9.21 10.57
N TRP A 92 7.91 -8.37 10.00
CA TRP A 92 6.65 -8.81 9.43
C TRP A 92 6.86 -9.64 8.16
N LEU A 93 7.77 -9.23 7.26
CA LEU A 93 8.07 -9.96 6.03
C LEU A 93 8.61 -11.36 6.29
N ILE A 94 9.36 -11.55 7.38
CA ILE A 94 9.87 -12.87 7.81
C ILE A 94 8.73 -13.75 8.36
N ARG A 95 7.78 -13.17 9.08
CA ARG A 95 6.72 -13.93 9.80
C ARG A 95 5.42 -14.09 9.02
N ARG A 96 5.16 -13.29 7.99
CA ARG A 96 3.90 -13.34 7.24
C ARG A 96 3.72 -14.73 6.59
N PRO A 97 2.49 -15.27 6.53
CA PRO A 97 2.24 -16.54 5.85
C PRO A 97 2.71 -16.51 4.40
N TYR A 98 3.34 -17.60 3.96
CA TYR A 98 3.68 -17.76 2.56
C TYR A 98 2.41 -17.90 1.72
N THR A 99 2.34 -17.15 0.63
CA THR A 99 1.24 -17.20 -0.33
C THR A 99 1.84 -17.28 -1.73
N ASN A 100 1.33 -18.19 -2.57
CA ASN A 100 1.64 -18.15 -4.00
C ASN A 100 1.00 -16.88 -4.58
N SER A 101 1.83 -15.90 -4.93
CA SER A 101 1.44 -14.69 -5.67
C SER A 101 1.70 -14.90 -7.15
#